data_AF-A0A8J7EHH5-F1
#
_entry.id   AF-A0A8J7EHH5-F1
#
_cell.length_a   1.000
_cell.length_b   1.000
_cell.length_c   1.000
_cell.angle_alpha   90.00
_cell.angle_beta   90.00
_cell.angle_gamma   90.00
#
_symmetry.space_group_name_H-M   'P 1'
#
loop_
_entity.id
_entity.type
_entity.pdbx_description
1 polymer ?
#
loop_
_entity_poly.entity_id
_entity_poly.type
_entity_poly.pdbx_seq_one_letter_code
_entity_poly.pdbx_strand_id
1 'polypeptide(L)'
;MSPSLLEQAQDGDAAAIAALLTSALKPKGITVRGDRQSYCLQLWFTGDPAPPQAATVAYARRALEKLQVSAIGILQVYGEQTQGAQPVWTEEVALLSAPLDDSGDVLAESDFSQPPCDAESQPPVFEPLVLGNVPPDDVPPAAIARAYQELGLEVGASLSQVEAAYFKRRAALLRQGGRAALEPLKWAFTTLKTHLEQQASVEAAPGLAAQEPAAVSRVGLAQRSIAAGQPRPAQPYIPDDTDILDFDNRYSNGLIFPVLLLLGMLMNAIPIVNILLWGIKIWIHEFGHATVAWLAGRRAIPLPIGWTSVDPRRSLFVYCGILLLLVLLYQAGRREEKRWPVVLAVVLAIVQFFMTWLISADAFDMLLSFGGVGGEIYLSALLIVGFYFPLPQYFRWDFYRFPVVLGAAFCFWGQVWLWQQVPRGKASIPFGSLWGEADHGDMNQLINVHGWTPGDIIGTYSAIAHLCLLAIVAVYGYTLFRQHRDVFVALRRQWLP
;
A
#
# COMPACT_ATOMS: atom_id res chain seq x y z
N MET A 1 3.01 -46.55 -3.35
CA MET A 1 3.90 -45.59 -4.02
C MET A 1 4.68 -44.91 -2.91
N SER A 2 6.01 -44.98 -2.93
CA SER A 2 6.85 -44.32 -1.92
C SER A 2 6.73 -42.80 -2.09
N PRO A 3 6.53 -42.01 -1.03
CA PRO A 3 6.43 -40.56 -1.14
C PRO A 3 7.72 -40.00 -1.74
N SER A 4 7.57 -38.94 -2.55
CA SER A 4 8.72 -38.28 -3.16
C SER A 4 9.58 -37.62 -2.09
N LEU A 5 10.88 -37.47 -2.36
CA LEU A 5 11.85 -36.89 -1.41
C LEU A 5 11.45 -35.47 -0.98
N LEU A 6 10.73 -34.73 -1.83
CA LEU A 6 10.16 -33.42 -1.50
C LEU A 6 9.00 -33.53 -0.51
N GLU A 7 8.07 -34.46 -0.71
CA GLU A 7 6.93 -34.67 0.20
C GLU A 7 7.42 -35.13 1.60
N GLN A 8 8.41 -36.02 1.65
CA GLN A 8 9.06 -36.42 2.91
C GLN A 8 9.70 -35.22 3.64
N ALA A 9 10.33 -34.30 2.90
CA ALA A 9 10.92 -33.10 3.49
C ALA A 9 9.85 -32.11 3.98
N GLN A 10 8.71 -32.01 3.31
CA GLN A 10 7.57 -31.17 3.72
C GLN A 10 6.90 -31.68 5.01
N ASP A 11 6.84 -33.00 5.17
CA ASP A 11 6.37 -33.67 6.40
C ASP A 11 7.38 -33.56 7.57
N GLY A 12 8.58 -33.01 7.29
CA GLY A 12 9.62 -32.76 8.27
C GLY A 12 10.55 -33.94 8.53
N ASP A 13 10.73 -34.85 7.58
CA ASP A 13 11.77 -35.88 7.65
C ASP A 13 13.16 -35.23 7.57
N ALA A 14 13.96 -35.40 8.63
CA ALA A 14 15.30 -34.82 8.73
C ALA A 14 16.25 -35.35 7.65
N ALA A 15 16.14 -36.62 7.27
CA ALA A 15 17.01 -37.22 6.27
C ALA A 15 16.69 -36.67 4.88
N ALA A 16 15.40 -36.48 4.57
CA ALA A 16 14.96 -35.89 3.31
C ALA A 16 15.36 -34.41 3.19
N ILE A 17 15.19 -33.63 4.27
CA ILE A 17 15.65 -32.23 4.34
C ILE A 17 17.16 -32.14 4.13
N ALA A 18 17.94 -32.96 4.85
CA ALA A 18 19.40 -32.98 4.72
C ALA A 18 19.87 -33.37 3.31
N ALA A 19 19.18 -34.31 2.65
CA ALA A 19 19.46 -34.70 1.28
C ALA A 19 19.19 -33.56 0.28
N LEU A 20 18.08 -32.83 0.44
CA LEU A 20 17.77 -31.66 -0.39
C LEU A 20 18.82 -30.55 -0.21
N LEU A 21 19.15 -30.21 1.03
CA LEU A 21 20.14 -29.18 1.32
C LEU A 21 21.53 -29.56 0.81
N THR A 22 21.93 -30.83 0.97
CA THR A 22 23.18 -31.36 0.41
C THR A 22 23.21 -31.26 -1.11
N SER A 23 22.10 -31.59 -1.78
CA SER A 23 22.02 -31.48 -3.25
C SER A 23 22.21 -30.04 -3.75
N ALA A 24 21.66 -29.07 -3.01
CA ALA A 24 21.74 -27.65 -3.35
C ALA A 24 23.11 -27.02 -3.02
N LEU A 25 23.78 -27.51 -1.98
CA LEU A 25 25.07 -27.00 -1.50
C LEU A 25 26.29 -27.77 -2.00
N LYS A 26 26.08 -28.88 -2.73
CA LYS A 26 27.14 -29.65 -3.40
C LYS A 26 28.10 -28.81 -4.26
N PRO A 27 27.66 -27.78 -5.02
CA PRO A 27 28.56 -26.93 -5.80
C PRO A 27 29.54 -26.12 -4.93
N LYS A 28 29.24 -25.94 -3.65
CA LYS A 28 30.07 -25.22 -2.67
C LYS A 28 30.91 -26.15 -1.79
N GLY A 29 30.87 -27.46 -2.04
CA GLY A 29 31.62 -28.45 -1.26
C GLY A 29 31.09 -28.68 0.17
N ILE A 30 29.84 -28.31 0.44
CA ILE A 30 29.23 -28.44 1.79
C ILE A 30 28.29 -29.64 1.81
N THR A 31 28.43 -30.50 2.82
CA THR A 31 27.52 -31.63 3.09
C THR A 31 26.68 -31.36 4.32
N VAL A 32 25.40 -31.75 4.27
CA VAL A 32 24.46 -31.52 5.36
C VAL A 32 23.98 -32.85 5.92
N ARG A 33 24.05 -32.99 7.25
CA ARG A 33 23.44 -34.09 8.00
C ARG A 33 22.32 -33.52 8.87
N GLY A 34 21.22 -34.25 9.00
CA GLY A 34 20.08 -33.82 9.80
C GLY A 34 19.60 -34.91 10.75
N ASP A 35 19.17 -34.51 11.94
CA ASP A 35 18.44 -35.35 12.89
C ASP A 35 17.23 -34.57 13.43
N ARG A 36 16.15 -35.27 13.78
CA ARG A 36 14.94 -34.64 14.31
C ARG A 36 14.52 -35.32 15.60
N GLN A 37 14.35 -34.48 16.63
CA GLN A 37 13.81 -34.89 17.92
C GLN A 37 12.50 -34.12 18.14
N SER A 38 11.37 -34.79 17.86
CA SER A 38 10.03 -34.22 17.97
C SER A 38 9.86 -32.90 17.19
N TYR A 39 9.97 -31.78 17.89
CA TYR A 39 9.75 -30.42 17.38
C TYR A 39 11.05 -29.65 17.08
N CYS A 40 12.21 -30.26 17.37
CA CYS A 40 13.54 -29.71 17.12
C CYS A 40 14.22 -30.42 15.95
N LEU A 41 14.73 -29.65 14.99
CA LEU A 41 15.54 -30.13 13.88
C LEU A 41 16.99 -29.70 14.09
N GLN A 42 17.90 -30.67 14.10
CA GLN A 42 19.33 -30.46 14.22
C GLN A 42 19.98 -30.67 12.84
N LEU A 43 20.71 -29.67 12.34
CA LEU A 43 21.40 -29.71 11.06
C LEU A 43 22.90 -29.41 11.23
N TRP A 44 23.74 -30.34 10.78
CA TRP A 44 25.20 -30.18 10.73
C TRP A 44 25.64 -29.87 9.30
N PHE A 45 26.30 -28.72 9.12
CA PHE A 45 26.86 -28.28 7.85
C PHE A 45 28.38 -28.44 7.88
N THR A 46 28.89 -29.41 7.14
CA THR A 46 30.34 -29.73 7.11
C THR A 46 30.97 -29.21 5.81
N GLY A 47 32.08 -28.47 5.91
CA GLY A 47 32.84 -27.96 4.76
C GLY A 47 34.33 -27.73 5.07
N ASP A 48 35.14 -27.42 4.06
CA ASP A 48 36.56 -27.07 4.23
C ASP A 48 36.93 -25.84 3.39
N PRO A 49 37.12 -24.64 4.00
CA PRO A 49 37.01 -24.32 5.43
C PRO A 49 35.58 -24.37 5.97
N ALA A 50 35.41 -24.31 7.30
CA ALA A 50 34.10 -24.33 7.96
C ALA A 50 33.18 -23.22 7.38
N PRO A 51 31.90 -23.52 7.12
CA PRO A 51 31.03 -22.59 6.43
C PRO A 51 30.69 -21.38 7.31
N PRO A 52 30.56 -20.16 6.74
CA PRO A 52 30.32 -18.95 7.52
C PRO A 52 28.98 -19.01 8.28
N GLN A 53 29.00 -18.77 9.59
CA GLN A 53 27.85 -18.92 10.50
C GLN A 53 26.60 -18.17 10.01
N ALA A 54 26.69 -16.84 9.86
CA ALA A 54 25.54 -16.01 9.48
C ALA A 54 24.93 -16.40 8.12
N ALA A 55 25.77 -16.77 7.15
CA ALA A 55 25.31 -17.17 5.82
C ALA A 55 24.62 -18.56 5.84
N THR A 56 25.15 -19.51 6.60
CA THR A 56 24.60 -20.85 6.73
C THR A 56 23.28 -20.86 7.49
N VAL A 57 23.19 -20.11 8.59
CA VAL A 57 21.96 -20.02 9.38
C VAL A 57 20.83 -19.33 8.58
N ALA A 58 21.15 -18.24 7.88
CA ALA A 58 20.20 -17.57 7.00
C ALA A 58 19.72 -18.50 5.86
N TYR A 59 20.64 -19.29 5.28
CA TYR A 59 20.30 -20.26 4.24
C TYR A 59 19.38 -21.38 4.76
N ALA A 60 19.71 -21.97 5.91
CA ALA A 60 18.93 -23.03 6.53
C ALA A 60 17.51 -22.56 6.87
N ARG A 61 17.36 -21.36 7.43
CA ARG A 61 16.06 -20.74 7.72
C ARG A 61 15.22 -20.58 6.45
N ARG A 62 15.79 -19.96 5.41
CA ARG A 62 15.10 -19.74 4.12
C ARG A 62 14.68 -21.03 3.44
N ALA A 63 15.54 -22.06 3.51
CA ALA A 63 15.24 -23.34 2.90
C ALA A 63 14.05 -24.04 3.58
N LEU A 64 13.97 -23.97 4.92
CA LEU A 64 12.86 -24.54 5.69
C LEU A 64 11.57 -23.75 5.53
N GLU A 65 11.64 -22.42 5.44
CA GLU A 65 10.49 -21.56 5.10
C GLU A 65 9.92 -21.91 3.72
N LYS A 66 10.79 -22.10 2.72
CA LYS A 66 10.40 -22.49 1.36
C LYS A 66 9.81 -23.91 1.30
N LEU A 67 10.30 -24.81 2.15
CA LEU A 67 9.77 -26.17 2.29
C LEU A 67 8.44 -26.20 3.05
N GLN A 68 8.00 -25.10 3.69
CA GLN A 68 6.75 -25.01 4.46
C GLN A 68 6.60 -26.12 5.52
N VAL A 69 7.69 -26.47 6.20
CA VAL A 69 7.69 -27.56 7.18
C VAL A 69 6.93 -27.12 8.43
N SER A 70 5.68 -27.56 8.54
CA SER A 70 4.74 -27.11 9.59
C SER A 70 4.97 -27.78 10.95
N ALA A 71 5.80 -28.83 10.98
CA ALA A 71 5.96 -29.74 12.11
C ALA A 71 7.21 -29.48 12.97
N ILE A 72 7.97 -28.41 12.69
CA ILE A 72 9.24 -28.06 13.36
C ILE A 72 9.13 -26.62 13.84
N GLY A 73 9.51 -26.34 15.09
CA GLY A 73 9.55 -24.96 15.58
C GLY A 73 10.84 -24.53 16.25
N ILE A 74 11.80 -25.44 16.43
CA ILE A 74 13.18 -25.08 16.82
C ILE A 74 14.14 -25.70 15.81
N LEU A 75 15.09 -24.91 15.34
CA LEU A 75 16.17 -25.29 14.44
C LEU A 75 17.50 -25.07 15.12
N GLN A 76 18.28 -26.12 15.32
CA GLN A 76 19.66 -26.04 15.79
C GLN A 76 20.61 -26.30 14.62
N VAL A 77 21.49 -25.34 14.36
CA VAL A 77 22.44 -25.38 13.23
C VAL A 77 23.86 -25.46 13.77
N TYR A 78 24.62 -26.42 13.25
CA TYR A 78 26.02 -26.65 13.62
C TYR A 78 26.91 -26.47 12.39
N GLY A 79 28.02 -25.75 12.55
CA GLY A 79 29.05 -25.63 11.52
C GLY A 79 30.26 -26.48 11.84
N GLU A 80 30.62 -27.41 10.97
CA GLU A 80 31.74 -28.33 11.15
C GLU A 80 32.78 -28.17 10.06
N GLN A 81 34.05 -28.40 10.41
CA GLN A 81 35.13 -28.57 9.45
C GLN A 81 35.37 -30.05 9.18
N THR A 82 35.71 -30.44 7.95
CA THR A 82 35.87 -31.85 7.52
C THR A 82 36.84 -32.69 8.37
N GLN A 83 37.74 -32.08 9.15
CA GLN A 83 38.68 -32.78 10.05
C GLN A 83 38.46 -32.51 11.56
N GLY A 84 37.40 -31.78 11.94
CA GLY A 84 37.09 -31.48 13.33
C GLY A 84 36.10 -32.48 13.94
N ALA A 85 36.39 -33.00 15.14
CA ALA A 85 35.46 -33.87 15.88
C ALA A 85 34.38 -33.09 16.66
N GLN A 86 34.45 -31.75 16.66
CA GLN A 86 33.52 -30.85 17.35
C GLN A 86 33.07 -29.72 16.42
N PRO A 87 31.83 -29.22 16.57
CA PRO A 87 31.35 -28.08 15.81
C PRO A 87 32.14 -26.82 16.14
N VAL A 88 32.54 -26.09 15.10
CA VAL A 88 33.24 -24.80 15.19
C VAL A 88 32.30 -23.73 15.76
N TRP A 89 31.02 -23.83 15.46
CA TRP A 89 29.97 -22.96 15.98
C TRP A 89 28.62 -23.69 16.01
N THR A 90 27.72 -23.22 16.89
CA THR A 90 26.34 -23.70 17.05
C THR A 90 25.41 -22.50 17.19
N GLU A 91 24.25 -22.54 16.54
CA GLU A 91 23.22 -21.52 16.65
C GLU A 91 21.82 -22.14 16.74
N GLU A 92 20.98 -21.62 17.64
CA GLU A 92 19.59 -22.04 17.80
C GLU A 92 18.64 -20.96 17.25
N VAL A 93 17.65 -21.40 16.49
CA VAL A 93 16.70 -20.56 15.77
C VAL A 93 15.28 -21.05 16.06
N ALA A 94 14.47 -20.20 16.68
CA ALA A 94 13.02 -20.42 16.75
C ALA A 94 12.40 -20.18 15.36
N LEU A 95 11.65 -21.16 14.88
CA LEU A 95 10.89 -21.10 13.62
C LEU A 95 9.41 -20.73 13.84
N LEU A 96 8.90 -20.90 15.06
CA LEU A 96 7.64 -20.31 15.49
C LEU A 96 7.90 -18.97 16.17
N SER A 97 7.43 -17.88 15.56
CA SER A 97 7.40 -16.57 16.23
C SER A 97 6.33 -16.58 17.34
N ALA A 98 6.75 -16.78 18.59
CA ALA A 98 5.97 -16.31 19.72
C ALA A 98 6.18 -14.79 19.86
N PRO A 99 5.15 -14.00 20.21
CA PRO A 99 5.35 -12.61 20.60
C PRO A 99 6.22 -12.58 21.86
N LEU A 100 7.35 -11.88 21.79
CA LEU A 100 8.24 -11.64 22.93
C LEU A 100 7.54 -10.70 23.92
N ASP A 101 7.02 -11.25 25.01
CA ASP A 101 6.87 -10.49 26.26
C ASP A 101 8.17 -10.64 27.06
N ASP A 102 8.93 -9.55 27.09
CA ASP A 102 9.96 -9.29 28.08
C ASP A 102 9.27 -8.88 29.38
N SER A 103 9.14 -9.81 30.32
CA SER A 103 8.91 -9.54 31.74
C SER A 103 9.40 -10.73 32.53
N GLY A 104 10.50 -10.52 33.24
CA GLY A 104 11.04 -11.48 34.20
C GLY A 104 10.08 -11.76 35.35
N ASP A 105 10.49 -12.80 36.08
CA ASP A 105 10.08 -13.23 37.42
C ASP A 105 9.10 -14.42 37.56
N VAL A 106 9.73 -15.51 38.04
CA VAL A 106 9.33 -16.42 39.13
C VAL A 106 8.62 -17.73 38.73
N LEU A 107 9.39 -18.80 38.96
CA LEU A 107 8.98 -20.19 39.12
C LEU A 107 7.87 -20.34 40.17
N ALA A 108 6.85 -21.13 39.86
CA ALA A 108 6.18 -21.98 40.85
C ALA A 108 5.52 -23.19 40.15
N GLU A 109 5.87 -24.37 40.67
CA GLU A 109 5.27 -25.67 40.39
C GLU A 109 3.78 -25.70 40.75
N SER A 110 2.97 -26.43 39.97
CA SER A 110 2.05 -27.45 40.49
C SER A 110 1.25 -28.12 39.36
N ASP A 111 1.63 -29.38 39.08
CA ASP A 111 0.77 -30.57 39.10
C ASP A 111 -0.73 -30.42 38.73
N PHE A 112 -1.19 -31.11 37.68
CA PHE A 112 -2.52 -31.75 37.63
C PHE A 112 -2.61 -32.74 36.45
N SER A 113 -2.35 -34.01 36.78
CA SER A 113 -3.14 -35.22 36.45
C SER A 113 -4.03 -35.27 35.19
N GLN A 114 -3.75 -36.24 34.32
CA GLN A 114 -4.74 -36.92 33.45
C GLN A 114 -5.80 -37.66 34.30
N PRO A 115 -7.05 -37.89 33.82
CA PRO A 115 -7.38 -39.05 32.95
C PRO A 115 -8.62 -38.79 32.03
N PRO A 116 -9.32 -39.81 31.47
CA PRO A 116 -8.94 -40.68 30.35
C PRO A 116 -9.92 -40.56 29.15
N CYS A 117 -9.60 -41.29 28.07
CA CYS A 117 -10.46 -41.59 26.92
C CYS A 117 -11.82 -42.21 27.32
N ASP A 118 -12.90 -41.85 26.63
CA ASP A 118 -13.77 -42.77 25.87
C ASP A 118 -15.04 -42.07 25.32
N ALA A 119 -15.61 -42.71 24.29
CA ALA A 119 -16.98 -42.65 23.77
C ALA A 119 -17.21 -41.87 22.45
N GLU A 120 -17.37 -42.69 21.41
CA GLU A 120 -17.93 -42.43 20.09
C GLU A 120 -19.25 -41.64 20.11
N SER A 121 -19.43 -40.74 19.14
CA SER A 121 -20.76 -40.36 18.66
C SER A 121 -20.73 -40.12 17.15
N GLN A 122 -21.55 -40.92 16.45
CA GLN A 122 -21.79 -40.91 15.01
C GLN A 122 -22.48 -39.61 14.55
N PRO A 123 -22.28 -39.17 13.29
CA PRO A 123 -23.04 -38.05 12.73
C PRO A 123 -24.48 -38.48 12.35
N PRO A 124 -25.48 -37.60 12.46
CA PRO A 124 -26.87 -37.94 12.17
C PRO A 124 -27.12 -38.08 10.65
N VAL A 125 -27.89 -39.12 10.33
CA VAL A 125 -28.51 -39.41 9.03
C VAL A 125 -29.64 -38.42 8.78
N PHE A 126 -29.70 -37.80 7.59
CA PHE A 126 -30.84 -37.00 7.15
C PHE A 126 -31.76 -37.83 6.25
N GLU A 127 -33.02 -37.99 6.65
CA GLU A 127 -34.12 -38.47 5.82
C GLU A 127 -34.63 -37.37 4.87
N PRO A 128 -35.07 -37.71 3.64
CA PRO A 128 -35.64 -36.74 2.71
C PRO A 128 -37.15 -36.58 2.93
N LEU A 129 -37.60 -35.34 3.19
CA LEU A 129 -39.03 -35.01 3.18
C LEU A 129 -39.50 -34.54 1.80
N VAL A 130 -40.68 -35.04 1.45
CA VAL A 130 -41.35 -35.06 0.15
C VAL A 130 -41.95 -33.70 -0.25
N LEU A 131 -41.94 -33.43 -1.56
CA LEU A 131 -42.53 -32.29 -2.26
C LEU A 131 -44.06 -32.17 -2.03
N GLY A 132 -44.52 -30.97 -1.67
CA GLY A 132 -45.93 -30.58 -1.67
C GLY A 132 -46.17 -29.35 -2.55
N ASN A 133 -47.07 -29.52 -3.52
CA ASN A 133 -47.55 -28.60 -4.56
C ASN A 133 -47.57 -27.08 -4.28
N VAL A 134 -46.96 -26.31 -5.18
CA VAL A 134 -47.16 -24.85 -5.36
C VAL A 134 -47.40 -24.59 -6.87
N PRO A 135 -48.40 -23.75 -7.25
CA PRO A 135 -48.81 -23.53 -8.64
C PRO A 135 -47.70 -22.90 -9.51
N PRO A 136 -47.74 -23.10 -10.84
CA PRO A 136 -46.66 -22.74 -11.73
C PRO A 136 -46.82 -21.29 -12.16
N ASP A 137 -46.03 -20.38 -11.58
CA ASP A 137 -45.60 -19.16 -12.29
C ASP A 137 -44.49 -18.37 -11.56
N ASP A 138 -44.05 -18.78 -10.36
CA ASP A 138 -42.88 -18.16 -9.68
C ASP A 138 -41.98 -19.20 -9.00
N VAL A 139 -41.17 -19.93 -9.79
CA VAL A 139 -40.11 -20.80 -9.24
C VAL A 139 -38.76 -20.14 -9.50
N PRO A 140 -38.04 -19.62 -8.48
CA PRO A 140 -36.67 -19.17 -8.66
C PRO A 140 -35.81 -20.37 -9.13
N PRO A 141 -34.85 -20.18 -10.06
CA PRO A 141 -34.01 -21.25 -10.59
C PRO A 141 -33.47 -22.15 -9.48
N ALA A 142 -33.52 -23.48 -9.64
CA ALA A 142 -33.14 -24.47 -8.61
C ALA A 142 -31.76 -24.21 -7.95
N ALA A 143 -30.86 -23.52 -8.66
CA ALA A 143 -29.57 -23.07 -8.14
C ALA A 143 -29.67 -22.05 -7.00
N ILE A 144 -30.67 -21.14 -7.01
CA ILE A 144 -30.89 -20.10 -5.99
C ILE A 144 -31.46 -20.72 -4.72
N ALA A 145 -32.43 -21.63 -4.84
CA ALA A 145 -32.96 -22.38 -3.69
C ALA A 145 -31.83 -23.18 -2.99
N ARG A 146 -30.97 -23.84 -3.78
CA ARG A 146 -29.78 -24.53 -3.26
C ARG A 146 -28.80 -23.57 -2.58
N ALA A 147 -28.57 -22.39 -3.16
CA ALA A 147 -27.67 -21.40 -2.58
C ALA A 147 -28.18 -20.84 -1.24
N TYR A 148 -29.49 -20.64 -1.08
CA TYR A 148 -30.09 -20.29 0.21
C TYR A 148 -29.92 -21.40 1.25
N GLN A 149 -30.09 -22.66 0.85
CA GLN A 149 -29.90 -23.83 1.72
C GLN A 149 -28.43 -23.96 2.19
N GLU A 150 -27.46 -23.79 1.29
CA GLU A 150 -26.02 -23.83 1.59
C GLU A 150 -25.56 -22.67 2.49
N LEU A 151 -26.31 -21.57 2.55
CA LEU A 151 -26.08 -20.46 3.49
C LEU A 151 -26.96 -20.54 4.75
N GLY A 152 -27.92 -21.48 4.79
CA GLY A 152 -28.82 -21.69 5.93
C GLY A 152 -29.78 -20.53 6.13
N LEU A 153 -30.21 -19.92 5.03
CA LEU A 153 -31.11 -18.76 5.00
C LEU A 153 -32.45 -19.14 4.36
N GLU A 154 -33.51 -18.46 4.77
CA GLU A 154 -34.82 -18.57 4.12
C GLU A 154 -34.81 -17.90 2.73
N VAL A 155 -35.62 -18.42 1.82
CA VAL A 155 -35.72 -17.90 0.45
C VAL A 155 -36.34 -16.50 0.50
N GLY A 156 -35.60 -15.49 0.01
CA GLY A 156 -36.02 -14.07 0.04
C GLY A 156 -35.25 -13.20 1.04
N ALA A 157 -34.21 -13.72 1.70
CA ALA A 157 -33.35 -12.92 2.57
C ALA A 157 -32.66 -11.77 1.81
N SER A 158 -32.54 -10.60 2.46
CA SER A 158 -31.93 -9.43 1.86
C SER A 158 -30.42 -9.60 1.63
N LEU A 159 -29.83 -8.83 0.72
CA LEU A 159 -28.40 -8.88 0.41
C LEU A 159 -27.52 -8.75 1.68
N SER A 160 -27.92 -7.88 2.62
CA SER A 160 -27.22 -7.71 3.89
C SER A 160 -27.27 -8.95 4.78
N GLN A 161 -28.37 -9.71 4.77
CA GLN A 161 -28.51 -10.96 5.52
C GLN A 161 -27.67 -12.08 4.90
N VAL A 162 -27.59 -12.12 3.57
CA VAL A 162 -26.75 -13.06 2.81
C VAL A 162 -25.26 -12.83 3.10
N GLU A 163 -24.80 -11.57 3.10
CA GLU A 163 -23.42 -11.21 3.42
C GLU A 163 -23.05 -11.57 4.88
N ALA A 164 -23.91 -11.21 5.84
CA ALA A 164 -23.70 -11.53 7.25
C ALA A 164 -23.59 -13.05 7.50
N ALA A 165 -24.46 -13.84 6.87
CA ALA A 165 -24.44 -15.31 7.00
C ALA A 165 -23.17 -15.93 6.39
N TYR A 166 -22.75 -15.44 5.22
CA TYR A 166 -21.53 -15.89 4.56
C TYR A 166 -20.28 -15.65 5.41
N PHE A 167 -20.09 -14.43 5.93
CA PHE A 167 -18.92 -14.10 6.73
C PHE A 167 -18.89 -14.87 8.05
N LYS A 168 -20.05 -15.06 8.69
CA LYS A 168 -20.17 -15.85 9.92
C LYS A 168 -19.81 -17.32 9.70
N ARG A 169 -20.33 -17.96 8.65
CA ARG A 169 -20.00 -19.37 8.32
C ARG A 169 -18.56 -19.56 7.87
N ARG A 170 -18.02 -18.64 7.08
CA ARG A 170 -16.62 -18.67 6.64
C ARG A 170 -15.65 -18.57 7.82
N ALA A 171 -15.93 -17.69 8.79
CA ALA A 171 -15.12 -17.57 10.00
C ALA A 171 -15.15 -18.84 10.86
N ALA A 172 -16.31 -19.50 10.96
CA ALA A 172 -16.44 -20.77 11.69
C ALA A 172 -15.66 -21.91 11.01
N LEU A 173 -15.74 -22.03 9.68
CA LEU A 173 -15.02 -23.06 8.92
C LEU A 173 -13.49 -22.88 8.96
N LEU A 174 -13.01 -21.64 8.98
CA LEU A 174 -11.59 -21.34 9.12
C LEU A 174 -11.05 -21.71 10.52
N ARG A 175 -11.86 -21.53 11.57
CA ARG A 175 -11.51 -21.95 12.94
C ARG A 175 -11.49 -23.47 13.12
N GLN A 176 -12.28 -24.19 12.34
CA GLN A 176 -12.36 -25.66 12.37
C GLN A 176 -11.42 -26.34 11.38
N GLY A 177 -10.59 -25.59 10.64
CA GLY A 177 -9.65 -26.14 9.66
C GLY A 177 -10.30 -26.72 8.39
N GLY A 178 -11.61 -26.53 8.20
CA GLY A 178 -12.41 -27.12 7.12
C GLY A 178 -12.26 -26.41 5.77
N ARG A 179 -11.05 -26.38 5.20
CA ARG A 179 -10.77 -25.66 3.93
C ARG A 179 -11.57 -26.16 2.73
N ALA A 180 -11.94 -27.46 2.71
CA ALA A 180 -12.72 -28.05 1.62
C ALA A 180 -14.18 -27.54 1.55
N ALA A 181 -14.76 -27.09 2.67
CA ALA A 181 -16.13 -26.59 2.73
C ALA A 181 -16.27 -25.11 2.32
N LEU A 182 -15.18 -24.43 1.99
CA LEU A 182 -15.19 -23.02 1.57
C LEU A 182 -15.64 -22.83 0.12
N GLU A 183 -15.36 -23.79 -0.76
CA GLU A 183 -15.72 -23.72 -2.19
C GLU A 183 -17.25 -23.73 -2.42
N PRO A 184 -18.02 -24.65 -1.81
CA PRO A 184 -19.49 -24.62 -1.90
C PRO A 184 -20.10 -23.33 -1.33
N LEU A 185 -19.55 -22.83 -0.21
CA LEU A 185 -20.03 -21.62 0.45
C LEU A 185 -19.80 -20.35 -0.40
N LYS A 186 -18.65 -20.29 -1.09
CA LYS A 186 -18.31 -19.19 -2.02
C LYS A 186 -19.19 -19.22 -3.26
N TRP A 187 -19.46 -20.40 -3.81
CA TRP A 187 -20.38 -20.58 -4.92
C TRP A 187 -21.80 -20.10 -4.56
N ALA A 188 -22.31 -20.50 -3.38
CA ALA A 188 -23.64 -20.10 -2.91
C ALA A 188 -23.76 -18.57 -2.74
N PHE A 189 -22.77 -17.94 -2.10
CA PHE A 189 -22.74 -16.48 -1.93
C PHE A 189 -22.75 -15.72 -3.26
N THR A 190 -21.90 -16.13 -4.20
CA THR A 190 -21.77 -15.46 -5.52
C THR A 190 -23.06 -15.59 -6.33
N THR A 191 -23.72 -16.75 -6.24
CA THR A 191 -25.00 -17.02 -6.91
C THR A 191 -26.12 -16.13 -6.36
N LEU A 192 -26.25 -16.01 -5.03
CA LEU A 192 -27.28 -15.16 -4.42
C LEU A 192 -27.04 -13.67 -4.63
N LYS A 193 -25.78 -13.22 -4.51
CA LYS A 193 -25.42 -11.82 -4.72
C LYS A 193 -25.80 -11.35 -6.13
N THR A 194 -25.43 -12.13 -7.14
CA THR A 194 -25.74 -11.81 -8.54
C THR A 194 -27.25 -11.76 -8.80
N HIS A 195 -28.02 -12.67 -8.20
CA HIS A 195 -29.48 -12.70 -8.37
C HIS A 195 -30.17 -11.49 -7.73
N LEU A 196 -29.78 -11.12 -6.51
CA LEU A 196 -30.37 -10.00 -5.77
C LEU A 196 -29.99 -8.64 -6.39
N GLU A 197 -28.77 -8.49 -6.92
CA GLU A 197 -28.35 -7.28 -7.65
C GLU A 197 -29.12 -7.12 -8.97
N GLN A 198 -29.43 -8.23 -9.67
CA GLN A 198 -30.25 -8.23 -10.88
C GLN A 198 -31.73 -7.92 -10.58
N GLN A 199 -32.30 -8.45 -9.50
CA GLN A 199 -33.68 -8.10 -9.10
C GLN A 199 -33.80 -6.62 -8.73
N ALA A 200 -32.84 -6.07 -7.97
CA ALA A 200 -32.82 -4.66 -7.59
C ALA A 200 -32.69 -3.71 -8.79
N SER A 201 -32.06 -4.16 -9.89
CA SER A 201 -31.93 -3.35 -11.12
C SER A 201 -33.15 -3.44 -12.05
N VAL A 202 -33.96 -4.49 -11.95
CA VAL A 202 -35.25 -4.61 -12.67
C VAL A 202 -36.36 -3.82 -11.98
N GLU A 203 -36.36 -3.75 -10.65
CA GLU A 203 -37.35 -2.99 -9.87
C GLU A 203 -37.18 -1.46 -9.97
N ALA A 204 -35.99 -0.99 -10.34
CA ALA A 204 -35.66 0.43 -10.44
C ALA A 204 -36.13 1.12 -11.75
N ALA A 205 -36.84 0.41 -12.63
CA ALA A 205 -37.35 0.96 -13.89
C ALA A 205 -38.89 0.88 -14.01
N PRO A 206 -39.59 1.98 -13.67
CA PRO A 206 -40.80 2.30 -14.40
C PRO A 206 -40.83 3.75 -14.91
N GLY A 207 -41.05 3.88 -16.23
CA GLY A 207 -41.94 4.90 -16.78
C GLY A 207 -41.30 6.18 -17.33
N LEU A 208 -40.88 6.17 -18.60
CA LEU A 208 -40.89 7.37 -19.45
C LEU A 208 -41.21 6.94 -20.89
N ALA A 209 -42.51 6.89 -21.19
CA ALA A 209 -43.03 6.81 -22.54
C ALA A 209 -43.98 7.99 -22.80
N ALA A 210 -43.75 8.62 -23.95
CA ALA A 210 -44.64 9.47 -24.73
C ALA A 210 -45.04 10.85 -24.17
N GLN A 211 -44.47 11.90 -24.76
CA GLN A 211 -45.23 13.03 -25.32
C GLN A 211 -44.34 13.90 -26.24
N GLU A 212 -44.49 13.71 -27.54
CA GLU A 212 -44.43 14.76 -28.57
C GLU A 212 -45.88 15.24 -28.81
N PRO A 213 -46.17 16.47 -29.28
CA PRO A 213 -45.59 16.99 -30.52
C PRO A 213 -45.41 18.53 -30.67
N ALA A 214 -44.88 18.86 -31.85
CA ALA A 214 -45.24 20.00 -32.69
C ALA A 214 -44.33 21.25 -32.68
N ALA A 215 -43.69 21.41 -33.83
CA ALA A 215 -42.97 22.56 -34.34
C ALA A 215 -43.78 23.87 -34.37
N VAL A 216 -43.13 24.99 -34.02
CA VAL A 216 -43.43 26.32 -34.60
C VAL A 216 -42.15 27.19 -34.65
N SER A 217 -41.78 27.51 -35.90
CA SER A 217 -41.17 28.74 -36.45
C SER A 217 -39.89 29.38 -35.89
N ARG A 218 -38.91 29.44 -36.80
CA ARG A 218 -37.85 30.45 -36.91
C ARG A 218 -38.46 31.84 -37.12
N VAL A 219 -38.15 32.80 -36.24
CA VAL A 219 -38.24 34.23 -36.54
C VAL A 219 -37.04 34.98 -35.92
N GLY A 220 -36.28 35.61 -36.82
CA GLY A 220 -35.45 36.81 -36.67
C GLY A 220 -34.86 37.19 -35.31
N LEU A 221 -33.54 37.06 -35.21
CA LEU A 221 -32.69 37.87 -34.34
C LEU A 221 -32.75 39.34 -34.79
N ALA A 222 -33.67 40.10 -34.19
CA ALA A 222 -33.65 41.55 -34.24
C ALA A 222 -32.73 42.07 -33.12
N GLN A 223 -31.67 42.73 -33.57
CA GLN A 223 -30.65 43.46 -32.81
C GLN A 223 -31.31 44.46 -31.84
N ARG A 224 -31.30 44.15 -30.53
CA ARG A 224 -31.63 45.13 -29.48
C ARG A 224 -30.35 45.83 -29.04
N SER A 225 -30.25 47.09 -29.44
CA SER A 225 -29.29 48.07 -28.93
C SER A 225 -29.43 48.20 -27.40
N ILE A 226 -28.36 47.87 -26.67
CA ILE A 226 -28.25 48.13 -25.24
C ILE A 226 -27.97 49.63 -25.08
N ALA A 227 -28.93 50.36 -24.52
CA ALA A 227 -28.74 51.73 -24.09
C ALA A 227 -27.72 51.77 -22.94
N ALA A 228 -26.73 52.65 -23.07
CA ALA A 228 -25.68 52.88 -22.08
C ALA A 228 -26.26 53.44 -20.77
N GLY A 229 -26.50 52.55 -19.80
CA GLY A 229 -26.79 52.93 -18.42
C GLY A 229 -25.51 53.40 -17.72
N GLN A 230 -25.62 54.51 -16.97
CA GLN A 230 -24.54 55.12 -16.21
C GLN A 230 -23.80 54.11 -15.30
N PRO A 231 -22.47 54.26 -15.11
CA PRO A 231 -21.70 53.35 -14.26
C PRO A 231 -22.15 53.50 -12.80
N ARG A 232 -22.80 52.46 -12.29
CA ARG A 232 -23.12 52.29 -10.87
C ARG A 232 -21.79 52.33 -10.10
N PRO A 233 -21.67 53.07 -8.97
CA PRO A 233 -20.46 53.04 -8.16
C PRO A 233 -20.17 51.59 -7.77
N ALA A 234 -18.97 51.11 -8.11
CA ALA A 234 -18.54 49.75 -7.82
C ALA A 234 -18.67 49.53 -6.31
N GLN A 235 -19.60 48.66 -5.91
CA GLN A 235 -19.68 48.22 -4.53
C GLN A 235 -18.31 47.61 -4.16
N PRO A 236 -17.79 47.88 -2.95
CA PRO A 236 -16.57 47.24 -2.50
C PRO A 236 -16.76 45.73 -2.63
N TYR A 237 -15.89 45.09 -3.41
CA TYR A 237 -15.88 43.65 -3.59
C TYR A 237 -15.59 43.03 -2.21
N ILE A 238 -16.65 42.57 -1.54
CA ILE A 238 -16.54 41.70 -0.39
C ILE A 238 -16.35 40.30 -0.98
N PRO A 239 -15.18 39.68 -0.85
CA PRO A 239 -14.98 38.34 -1.35
C PRO A 239 -15.97 37.39 -0.67
N ASP A 240 -16.58 36.54 -1.48
CA ASP A 240 -17.51 35.53 -1.00
C ASP A 240 -16.70 34.32 -0.49
N ASP A 241 -16.52 34.26 0.82
CA ASP A 241 -15.78 33.17 1.49
C ASP A 241 -16.72 32.03 1.95
N THR A 242 -17.95 31.94 1.41
CA THR A 242 -18.92 30.91 1.81
C THR A 242 -18.55 29.51 1.29
N ASP A 243 -17.96 29.41 0.10
CA ASP A 243 -17.50 28.14 -0.46
C ASP A 243 -16.08 27.83 0.04
N ILE A 244 -15.98 26.92 1.02
CA ILE A 244 -14.71 26.45 1.60
C ILE A 244 -13.86 25.69 0.57
N LEU A 245 -14.50 25.09 -0.44
CA LEU A 245 -13.81 24.28 -1.44
C LEU A 245 -13.08 25.15 -2.48
N ASP A 246 -13.49 26.40 -2.63
CA ASP A 246 -12.86 27.32 -3.57
C ASP A 246 -11.36 27.54 -3.27
N PHE A 247 -10.57 27.62 -4.33
CA PHE A 247 -9.14 27.86 -4.25
C PHE A 247 -8.79 29.28 -3.84
N ASP A 248 -9.72 30.23 -3.99
CA ASP A 248 -9.52 31.62 -3.55
C ASP A 248 -10.03 31.89 -2.12
N ASN A 249 -10.67 30.91 -1.47
CA ASN A 249 -11.20 31.05 -0.11
C ASN A 249 -10.10 31.39 0.91
N ARG A 250 -10.30 32.47 1.67
CA ARG A 250 -9.29 32.97 2.62
C ARG A 250 -9.12 32.08 3.84
N TYR A 251 -10.20 31.53 4.37
CA TYR A 251 -10.16 30.64 5.52
C TYR A 251 -9.50 29.30 5.18
N SER A 252 -9.83 28.75 4.00
CA SER A 252 -9.22 27.51 3.52
C SER A 252 -7.70 27.63 3.40
N ASN A 253 -7.24 28.69 2.74
CA ASN A 253 -5.82 28.93 2.47
C ASN A 253 -5.02 29.42 3.68
N GLY A 254 -5.63 30.24 4.54
CA GLY A 254 -4.97 30.88 5.68
C GLY A 254 -5.08 30.11 7.00
N LEU A 255 -6.19 29.42 7.25
CA LEU A 255 -6.46 28.76 8.54
C LEU A 255 -6.60 27.24 8.43
N ILE A 256 -7.36 26.73 7.47
CA ILE A 256 -7.58 25.28 7.35
C ILE A 256 -6.28 24.58 6.93
N PHE A 257 -5.54 25.13 5.97
CA PHE A 257 -4.26 24.59 5.56
C PHE A 257 -3.26 24.33 6.72
N PRO A 258 -2.88 25.33 7.55
CA PRO A 258 -1.97 25.07 8.66
C PRO A 258 -2.57 24.12 9.69
N VAL A 259 -3.90 24.13 9.90
CA VAL A 259 -4.58 23.15 10.78
C VAL A 259 -4.41 21.73 10.23
N LEU A 260 -4.54 21.50 8.92
CA LEU A 260 -4.31 20.19 8.30
C LEU A 260 -2.85 19.74 8.48
N LEU A 261 -1.88 20.66 8.32
CA LEU A 261 -0.47 20.34 8.54
C LEU A 261 -0.19 19.96 10.00
N LEU A 262 -0.76 20.69 10.96
CA LEU A 262 -0.62 20.40 12.38
C LEU A 262 -1.34 19.11 12.77
N LEU A 263 -2.51 18.84 12.19
CA LEU A 263 -3.24 17.60 12.43
C LEU A 263 -2.46 16.40 11.89
N GLY A 264 -1.90 16.49 10.68
CA GLY A 264 -1.02 15.46 10.12
C GLY A 264 0.22 15.21 10.99
N MET A 265 0.82 16.28 11.52
CA MET A 265 1.93 16.22 12.48
C MET A 265 1.52 15.48 13.76
N LEU A 266 0.38 15.84 14.35
CA LEU A 266 -0.15 15.22 15.56
C LEU A 266 -0.49 13.74 15.34
N MET A 267 -1.12 13.41 14.22
CA MET A 267 -1.43 12.04 13.81
C MET A 267 -0.16 11.19 13.68
N ASN A 268 0.93 11.77 13.18
CA ASN A 268 2.21 11.06 13.10
C ASN A 268 2.84 10.82 14.48
N ALA A 269 2.70 11.78 15.40
CA ALA A 269 3.23 11.69 16.75
C ALA A 269 2.50 10.68 17.65
N ILE A 270 1.23 10.38 17.38
CA ILE A 270 0.44 9.40 18.16
C ILE A 270 0.73 7.98 17.67
N PRO A 271 1.30 7.06 18.50
CA PRO A 271 1.74 5.74 18.04
C PRO A 271 0.64 4.88 17.43
N ILE A 272 -0.56 4.85 18.04
CA ILE A 272 -1.70 4.07 17.54
C ILE A 272 -2.14 4.54 16.14
N VAL A 273 -2.18 5.86 15.93
CA VAL A 273 -2.56 6.44 14.63
C VAL A 273 -1.45 6.20 13.60
N ASN A 274 -0.19 6.30 14.02
CA ASN A 274 0.96 6.01 13.17
C ASN A 274 0.92 4.57 12.64
N ILE A 275 0.62 3.59 13.51
CA ILE A 275 0.46 2.18 13.13
C ILE A 275 -0.74 2.01 12.19
N LEU A 276 -1.89 2.60 12.53
CA LEU A 276 -3.11 2.47 11.71
C LEU A 276 -2.92 3.03 10.30
N LEU A 277 -2.19 4.14 10.16
CA LEU A 277 -1.96 4.82 8.88
C LEU A 277 -0.62 4.47 8.25
N TRP A 278 0.08 3.47 8.78
CA TRP A 278 1.38 3.04 8.27
C TRP A 278 1.34 2.66 6.79
N GLY A 279 0.24 2.05 6.33
CA GLY A 279 0.04 1.71 4.92
C GLY A 279 0.07 2.92 3.97
N ILE A 280 -0.28 4.13 4.43
CA ILE A 280 -0.17 5.35 3.62
C ILE A 280 1.30 5.69 3.35
N LYS A 281 2.18 5.54 4.36
CA LYS A 281 3.63 5.80 4.19
C LYS A 281 4.22 4.84 3.18
N ILE A 282 3.93 3.56 3.32
CA ILE A 282 4.34 2.53 2.37
C ILE A 282 3.85 2.86 0.97
N TRP A 283 2.58 3.23 0.82
CA TRP A 283 2.04 3.49 -0.50
C TRP A 283 2.73 4.69 -1.18
N ILE A 284 3.00 5.77 -0.44
CA ILE A 284 3.75 6.92 -0.96
C ILE A 284 5.20 6.53 -1.28
N HIS A 285 5.84 5.69 -0.45
CA HIS A 285 7.18 5.14 -0.69
C HIS A 285 7.25 4.38 -2.01
N GLU A 286 6.34 3.43 -2.24
CA GLU A 286 6.25 2.67 -3.48
C GLU A 286 5.95 3.56 -4.69
N PHE A 287 5.10 4.58 -4.50
CA PHE A 287 4.85 5.58 -5.53
C PHE A 287 6.10 6.40 -5.86
N GLY A 288 6.97 6.60 -4.88
CA GLY A 288 8.31 7.17 -5.05
C GLY A 288 9.13 6.42 -6.10
N HIS A 289 9.31 5.10 -5.94
CA HIS A 289 9.95 4.25 -6.95
C HIS A 289 9.26 4.34 -8.31
N ALA A 290 7.92 4.25 -8.31
CA ALA A 290 7.15 4.26 -9.55
C ALA A 290 7.30 5.57 -10.32
N THR A 291 7.36 6.72 -9.64
CA THR A 291 7.54 8.02 -10.30
C THR A 291 8.89 8.13 -11.00
N VAL A 292 9.96 7.63 -10.39
CA VAL A 292 11.29 7.57 -11.02
C VAL A 292 11.26 6.64 -12.25
N ALA A 293 10.65 5.46 -12.10
CA ALA A 293 10.52 4.49 -13.18
C ALA A 293 9.70 5.02 -14.37
N TRP A 294 8.54 5.63 -14.14
CA TRP A 294 7.71 6.19 -15.20
C TRP A 294 8.39 7.34 -15.94
N LEU A 295 9.06 8.25 -15.22
CA LEU A 295 9.81 9.34 -15.83
C LEU A 295 11.05 8.85 -16.60
N ALA A 296 11.59 7.68 -16.26
CA ALA A 296 12.63 7.00 -17.03
C ALA A 296 12.08 6.11 -18.16
N GLY A 297 10.76 6.13 -18.41
CA GLY A 297 10.11 5.35 -19.46
C GLY A 297 10.06 3.85 -19.19
N ARG A 298 10.12 3.41 -17.93
CA ARG A 298 10.08 2.01 -17.50
C ARG A 298 8.74 1.66 -16.87
N ARG A 299 8.33 0.39 -16.98
CA ARG A 299 7.07 -0.08 -16.39
C ARG A 299 7.25 -0.19 -14.89
N ALA A 300 6.32 0.38 -14.14
CA ALA A 300 6.26 0.24 -12.70
C ALA A 300 4.82 0.09 -12.22
N ILE A 301 4.62 -0.77 -11.22
CA ILE A 301 3.34 -0.97 -10.55
C ILE A 301 3.58 -0.83 -9.04
N PRO A 302 3.18 0.30 -8.42
CA PRO A 302 3.29 0.49 -6.98
C PRO A 302 2.15 -0.23 -6.27
N LEU A 303 2.45 -1.31 -5.55
CA LEU A 303 1.46 -2.05 -4.78
C LEU A 303 1.42 -1.54 -3.33
N PRO A 304 0.24 -1.39 -2.71
CA PRO A 304 0.09 -0.86 -1.34
C PRO A 304 0.60 -1.80 -0.24
N ILE A 305 1.27 -2.90 -0.62
CA ILE A 305 1.86 -3.90 0.28
C ILE A 305 3.38 -3.73 0.41
N GLY A 306 3.94 -2.60 -0.01
CA GLY A 306 5.39 -2.37 0.07
C GLY A 306 6.15 -3.13 -1.00
N TRP A 307 5.63 -3.12 -2.21
CA TRP A 307 6.27 -3.76 -3.36
C TRP A 307 6.02 -2.95 -4.63
N THR A 308 7.08 -2.50 -5.29
CA THR A 308 7.02 -1.91 -6.63
C THR A 308 7.67 -2.83 -7.63
N SER A 309 6.86 -3.42 -8.51
CA SER A 309 7.40 -4.19 -9.63
C SER A 309 7.88 -3.23 -10.72
N VAL A 310 9.19 -3.18 -10.95
CA VAL A 310 9.81 -2.34 -11.99
C VAL A 310 10.47 -3.22 -13.05
N ASP A 311 10.19 -2.95 -14.33
CA ASP A 311 10.89 -3.58 -15.45
C ASP A 311 12.18 -2.80 -15.76
N PRO A 312 13.36 -3.42 -15.74
CA PRO A 312 14.62 -2.76 -16.09
C PRO A 312 14.65 -2.25 -17.54
N ARG A 313 13.83 -2.80 -18.43
CA ARG A 313 13.80 -2.41 -19.84
C ARG A 313 12.95 -1.17 -20.04
N ARG A 314 13.47 -0.24 -20.85
CA ARG A 314 12.71 0.92 -21.34
C ARG A 314 11.54 0.43 -22.21
N SER A 315 10.38 1.03 -22.01
CA SER A 315 9.15 0.70 -22.71
C SER A 315 8.64 1.95 -23.43
N LEU A 316 8.72 1.97 -24.76
CA LEU A 316 8.18 3.08 -25.57
C LEU A 316 6.70 3.32 -25.28
N PHE A 317 5.94 2.28 -24.93
CA PHE A 317 4.55 2.43 -24.49
C PHE A 317 4.41 3.33 -23.26
N VAL A 318 5.30 3.19 -22.27
CA VAL A 318 5.25 4.01 -21.04
C VAL A 318 5.67 5.43 -21.37
N TYR A 319 6.80 5.60 -22.06
CA TYR A 319 7.31 6.91 -22.45
C TYR A 319 6.29 7.71 -23.28
N CYS A 320 5.74 7.11 -24.34
CA CYS A 320 4.71 7.75 -25.16
C CYS A 320 3.40 7.95 -24.39
N GLY A 321 3.02 7.03 -23.51
CA GLY A 321 1.83 7.14 -22.67
C GLY A 321 1.90 8.33 -21.72
N ILE A 322 3.01 8.49 -20.99
CA ILE A 322 3.22 9.64 -20.12
C ILE A 322 3.34 10.94 -20.94
N LEU A 323 4.05 10.94 -22.08
CA LEU A 323 4.07 12.11 -22.98
C LEU A 323 2.66 12.52 -23.42
N LEU A 324 1.80 11.55 -23.76
CA LEU A 324 0.42 11.82 -24.12
C LEU A 324 -0.33 12.49 -22.96
N LEU A 325 -0.20 11.97 -21.73
CA LEU A 325 -0.81 12.58 -20.53
C LEU A 325 -0.31 14.01 -20.30
N LEU A 326 0.99 14.27 -20.49
CA LEU A 326 1.57 15.61 -20.36
C LEU A 326 1.07 16.56 -21.47
N VAL A 327 0.92 16.07 -22.70
CA VAL A 327 0.33 16.86 -23.80
C VAL A 327 -1.14 17.19 -23.49
N LEU A 328 -1.91 16.25 -22.95
CA LEU A 328 -3.29 16.50 -22.53
C LEU A 328 -3.35 17.54 -21.40
N LEU A 329 -2.46 17.45 -20.40
CA LEU A 329 -2.35 18.44 -19.33
C LEU A 329 -1.99 19.83 -19.86
N TYR A 330 -1.04 19.91 -20.80
CA TYR A 330 -0.65 21.14 -21.48
C TYR A 330 -1.83 21.76 -22.24
N GLN A 331 -2.55 20.95 -23.02
CA GLN A 331 -3.70 21.40 -23.80
C GLN A 331 -4.85 21.88 -22.89
N ALA A 332 -5.16 21.14 -21.82
CA ALA A 332 -6.17 21.51 -20.85
C ALA A 332 -5.79 22.82 -20.14
N GLY A 333 -4.55 22.95 -19.68
CA GLY A 333 -4.03 24.18 -19.08
C GLY A 333 -4.10 25.39 -20.02
N ARG A 334 -3.78 25.20 -21.31
CA ARG A 334 -3.90 26.27 -22.31
C ARG A 334 -5.34 26.66 -22.63
N ARG A 335 -6.26 25.70 -22.74
CA ARG A 335 -7.68 25.98 -23.03
C ARG A 335 -8.36 26.72 -21.88
N GLU A 336 -7.96 26.44 -20.64
CA GLU A 336 -8.50 27.07 -19.43
C GLU A 336 -7.67 28.27 -18.94
N GLU A 337 -6.70 28.74 -19.74
CA GLU A 337 -5.80 29.86 -19.42
C GLU A 337 -5.01 29.72 -18.09
N LYS A 338 -4.89 28.49 -17.57
CA LYS A 338 -4.10 28.16 -16.38
C LYS A 338 -2.64 27.99 -16.80
N ARG A 339 -1.77 28.90 -16.36
CA ARG A 339 -0.34 28.90 -16.73
C ARG A 339 0.47 27.79 -16.04
N TRP A 340 0.11 27.45 -14.80
CA TRP A 340 0.92 26.52 -14.01
C TRP A 340 0.92 25.07 -14.54
N PRO A 341 -0.21 24.46 -15.00
CA PRO A 341 -0.19 23.11 -15.56
C PRO A 341 0.59 23.04 -16.87
N VAL A 342 0.57 24.14 -17.64
CA VAL A 342 1.35 24.29 -18.88
C VAL A 342 2.84 24.24 -18.57
N VAL A 343 3.30 25.02 -17.60
CA VAL A 343 4.71 25.01 -17.16
C VAL A 343 5.08 23.63 -16.61
N LEU A 344 4.24 23.06 -15.74
CA LEU A 344 4.49 21.73 -15.16
C LEU A 344 4.62 20.66 -16.24
N ALA A 345 3.71 20.63 -17.22
CA ALA A 345 3.74 19.67 -18.31
C ALA A 345 5.03 19.77 -19.14
N VAL A 346 5.48 20.99 -19.45
CA VAL A 346 6.72 21.22 -20.20
C VAL A 346 7.94 20.77 -19.40
N VAL A 347 8.03 21.14 -18.12
CA VAL A 347 9.14 20.76 -17.25
C VAL A 347 9.20 19.24 -17.09
N LEU A 348 8.07 18.58 -16.80
CA LEU A 348 8.03 17.12 -16.68
C LEU A 348 8.36 16.41 -18.01
N ALA A 349 7.98 16.98 -19.16
CA ALA A 349 8.35 16.40 -20.45
C ALA A 349 9.86 16.46 -20.70
N ILE A 350 10.52 17.57 -20.31
CA ILE A 350 11.97 17.73 -20.39
C ILE A 350 12.66 16.75 -19.43
N VAL A 351 12.21 16.70 -18.18
CA VAL A 351 12.74 15.76 -17.16
C VAL A 351 12.60 14.33 -17.64
N GLN A 352 11.42 13.94 -18.16
CA GLN A 352 11.21 12.61 -18.71
C GLN A 352 12.14 12.30 -19.88
N PHE A 353 12.34 13.23 -20.82
CA PHE A 353 13.27 13.03 -21.92
C PHE A 353 14.70 12.81 -21.40
N PHE A 354 15.14 13.63 -20.45
CA PHE A 354 16.45 13.50 -19.82
C PHE A 354 16.61 12.15 -19.10
N MET A 355 15.65 11.79 -18.23
CA MET A 355 15.69 10.55 -17.46
C MET A 355 15.60 9.30 -18.34
N THR A 356 14.81 9.36 -19.42
CA THR A 356 14.63 8.21 -20.32
C THR A 356 15.85 8.01 -21.23
N TRP A 357 16.45 9.08 -21.77
CA TRP A 357 17.42 8.94 -22.86
C TRP A 357 18.86 9.27 -22.47
N LEU A 358 19.08 10.17 -21.49
CA LEU A 358 20.40 10.70 -21.17
C LEU A 358 21.02 10.06 -19.92
N ILE A 359 20.21 9.62 -18.96
CA ILE A 359 20.69 8.98 -17.72
C ILE A 359 21.18 7.55 -18.01
N SER A 360 22.29 7.16 -17.37
CA SER A 360 22.87 5.80 -17.43
C SER A 360 22.01 4.79 -16.65
N ALA A 361 22.22 3.49 -16.88
CA ALA A 361 21.50 2.46 -16.13
C ALA A 361 21.80 2.54 -14.62
N ASP A 362 23.07 2.73 -14.25
CA ASP A 362 23.51 2.86 -12.86
C ASP A 362 22.90 4.08 -12.15
N ALA A 363 22.88 5.25 -12.81
CA ALA A 363 22.26 6.43 -12.24
C ALA A 363 20.72 6.30 -12.12
N PHE A 364 20.09 5.54 -13.02
CA PHE A 364 18.68 5.20 -12.88
C PHE A 364 18.45 4.29 -11.66
N ASP A 365 19.24 3.24 -11.49
CA ASP A 365 19.08 2.30 -10.37
C ASP A 365 19.32 3.02 -9.03
N MET A 366 20.29 3.93 -8.98
CA MET A 366 20.52 4.81 -7.82
C MET A 366 19.32 5.70 -7.53
N LEU A 367 18.77 6.37 -8.56
CA LEU A 367 17.59 7.22 -8.40
C LEU A 367 16.36 6.41 -8.01
N LEU A 368 16.27 5.15 -8.44
CA LEU A 368 15.18 4.26 -8.07
C LEU A 368 15.24 3.95 -6.58
N SER A 369 16.39 3.53 -6.06
CA SER A 369 16.60 3.31 -4.60
C SER A 369 16.45 4.59 -3.80
N PHE A 370 16.91 5.72 -4.32
CA PHE A 370 16.66 7.02 -3.69
C PHE A 370 15.16 7.33 -3.61
N GLY A 371 14.42 6.96 -4.66
CA GLY A 371 13.04 7.33 -4.91
C GLY A 371 12.04 6.84 -3.88
N GLY A 372 12.29 5.75 -3.14
CA GLY A 372 11.36 5.26 -2.13
C GLY A 372 11.21 6.25 -0.97
N VAL A 373 12.24 6.35 -0.12
CA VAL A 373 12.24 7.35 0.97
C VAL A 373 12.25 8.79 0.46
N GLY A 374 12.88 9.04 -0.70
CA GLY A 374 12.87 10.37 -1.32
C GLY A 374 11.46 10.79 -1.69
N GLY A 375 10.67 9.86 -2.24
CA GLY A 375 9.28 10.05 -2.61
C GLY A 375 8.40 10.41 -1.43
N GLU A 376 8.60 9.78 -0.27
CA GLU A 376 7.92 10.16 0.97
C GLU A 376 8.15 11.63 1.37
N ILE A 377 9.24 12.25 0.93
CA ILE A 377 9.54 13.65 1.18
C ILE A 377 8.99 14.53 0.05
N TYR A 378 9.49 14.35 -1.18
CA TYR A 378 9.20 15.28 -2.28
C TYR A 378 7.79 15.12 -2.84
N LEU A 379 7.21 13.91 -2.88
CA LEU A 379 5.83 13.71 -3.33
C LEU A 379 4.85 14.25 -2.30
N SER A 380 5.08 13.98 -1.01
CA SER A 380 4.26 14.57 0.04
C SER A 380 4.33 16.08 0.03
N ALA A 381 5.51 16.68 -0.17
CA ALA A 381 5.64 18.12 -0.32
C ALA A 381 4.90 18.66 -1.55
N LEU A 382 4.99 17.96 -2.70
CA LEU A 382 4.25 18.33 -3.92
C LEU A 382 2.73 18.30 -3.68
N LEU A 383 2.22 17.28 -3.00
CA LEU A 383 0.80 17.15 -2.65
C LEU A 383 0.35 18.26 -1.70
N ILE A 384 1.18 18.61 -0.72
CA ILE A 384 0.94 19.72 0.21
C ILE A 384 0.90 21.05 -0.53
N VAL A 385 1.90 21.34 -1.36
CA VAL A 385 1.98 22.56 -2.17
C VAL A 385 0.80 22.63 -3.16
N GLY A 386 0.41 21.48 -3.71
CA GLY A 386 -0.71 21.33 -4.63
C GLY A 386 -2.04 21.89 -4.10
N PHE A 387 -2.22 21.97 -2.78
CA PHE A 387 -3.41 22.54 -2.15
C PHE A 387 -3.81 23.92 -2.69
N TYR A 388 -2.82 24.71 -3.11
CA TYR A 388 -2.99 26.08 -3.63
C TYR A 388 -3.14 26.17 -5.15
N PHE A 389 -2.99 25.05 -5.88
CA PHE A 389 -2.92 25.05 -7.33
C PHE A 389 -4.15 24.37 -7.95
N PRO A 390 -5.08 25.14 -8.55
CA PRO A 390 -6.27 24.58 -9.17
C PRO A 390 -5.92 23.85 -10.47
N LEU A 391 -6.24 22.56 -10.53
CA LEU A 391 -6.09 21.74 -11.74
C LEU A 391 -7.13 22.11 -12.81
N PRO A 392 -6.93 21.72 -14.08
CA PRO A 392 -7.94 21.89 -15.12
C PRO A 392 -9.27 21.22 -14.75
N GLN A 393 -10.39 21.63 -15.36
CA GLN A 393 -11.75 21.24 -14.98
C GLN A 393 -11.95 19.72 -14.88
N TYR A 394 -11.38 18.96 -15.82
CA TYR A 394 -11.44 17.50 -15.85
C TYR A 394 -10.64 16.83 -14.72
N PHE A 395 -9.68 17.54 -14.14
CA PHE A 395 -8.79 17.06 -13.07
C PHE A 395 -9.05 17.81 -11.76
N ARG A 396 -10.24 18.39 -11.60
CA ARG A 396 -10.63 19.11 -10.38
C ARG A 396 -10.52 18.19 -9.17
N TRP A 397 -9.99 18.76 -8.10
CA TRP A 397 -9.69 18.05 -6.87
C TRP A 397 -9.94 18.91 -5.63
N ASP A 398 -10.81 19.90 -5.78
CA ASP A 398 -11.18 20.93 -4.80
C ASP A 398 -11.56 20.34 -3.43
N PHE A 399 -12.27 19.20 -3.44
CA PHE A 399 -12.59 18.42 -2.24
C PHE A 399 -11.44 17.51 -1.81
N TYR A 400 -10.83 16.78 -2.74
CA TYR A 400 -9.80 15.79 -2.44
C TYR A 400 -8.51 16.42 -1.88
N ARG A 401 -8.24 17.71 -2.13
CA ARG A 401 -7.06 18.39 -1.57
C ARG A 401 -6.99 18.33 -0.05
N PHE A 402 -8.12 18.36 0.66
CA PHE A 402 -8.12 18.33 2.13
C PHE A 402 -7.62 16.98 2.70
N PRO A 403 -8.25 15.83 2.39
CA PRO A 403 -7.76 14.54 2.87
C PRO A 403 -6.38 14.18 2.31
N VAL A 404 -6.07 14.56 1.06
CA VAL A 404 -4.76 14.30 0.45
C VAL A 404 -3.65 15.07 1.18
N VAL A 405 -3.85 16.35 1.48
CA VAL A 405 -2.88 17.14 2.25
C VAL A 405 -2.71 16.59 3.65
N LEU A 406 -3.79 16.13 4.30
CA LEU A 406 -3.69 15.53 5.62
C LEU A 406 -2.82 14.27 5.62
N GLY A 407 -3.04 13.36 4.67
CA GLY A 407 -2.23 12.15 4.49
C GLY A 407 -0.77 12.46 4.10
N ALA A 408 -0.58 13.44 3.20
CA ALA A 408 0.75 13.90 2.81
C ALA A 408 1.50 14.55 3.98
N ALA A 409 0.84 15.38 4.80
CA ALA A 409 1.41 15.99 5.99
C ALA A 409 1.82 14.94 7.02
N PHE A 410 0.99 13.91 7.22
CA PHE A 410 1.32 12.77 8.09
C PHE A 410 2.60 12.05 7.64
N CYS A 411 2.78 11.81 6.34
CA CYS A 411 3.99 11.18 5.81
C CYS A 411 5.20 12.13 5.89
N PHE A 412 5.04 13.36 5.40
CA PHE A 412 6.10 14.38 5.36
C PHE A 412 6.69 14.67 6.75
N TRP A 413 5.85 14.89 7.75
CA TRP A 413 6.34 15.14 9.11
C TRP A 413 7.07 13.94 9.70
N GLY A 414 6.64 12.71 9.39
CA GLY A 414 7.37 11.51 9.78
C GLY A 414 8.80 11.51 9.27
N GLN A 415 8.98 11.85 7.99
CA GLN A 415 10.31 11.95 7.39
C GLN A 415 11.13 13.12 7.92
N VAL A 416 10.54 14.31 8.06
CA VAL A 416 11.23 15.47 8.66
C VAL A 416 11.74 15.14 10.07
N TRP A 417 10.91 14.48 10.89
CA TRP A 417 11.29 14.10 12.24
C TRP A 417 12.43 13.07 12.24
N LEU A 418 12.31 12.02 11.41
CA LEU A 418 13.34 10.99 11.24
C LEU A 418 14.69 11.62 10.88
N TRP A 419 14.74 12.42 9.81
CA TRP A 419 15.98 13.00 9.29
C TRP A 419 16.56 14.14 10.15
N GLN A 420 15.79 14.64 11.12
CA GLN A 420 16.28 15.50 12.19
C GLN A 420 16.80 14.71 13.40
N GLN A 421 16.32 13.49 13.64
CA GLN A 421 16.72 12.66 14.77
C GLN A 421 17.94 11.79 14.49
N VAL A 422 18.10 11.31 13.26
CA VAL A 422 19.25 10.47 12.85
C VAL A 422 20.61 11.15 13.14
N PRO A 423 20.85 12.42 12.76
CA PRO A 423 22.12 13.10 13.07
C PRO A 423 22.39 13.26 14.58
N ARG A 424 21.32 13.21 15.40
CA ARG A 424 21.39 13.37 16.86
C ARG A 424 21.54 12.03 17.58
N GLY A 425 21.64 10.92 16.85
CA GLY A 425 21.69 9.56 17.41
C GLY A 425 20.40 9.12 18.09
N LYS A 426 19.27 9.81 17.84
CA LYS A 426 17.95 9.48 18.42
C LYS A 426 17.13 8.50 17.58
N ALA A 427 17.54 8.29 16.34
CA ALA A 427 16.96 7.33 15.41
C ALA A 427 18.07 6.73 14.53
N SER A 428 17.83 5.54 13.99
CA SER A 428 18.72 4.91 13.02
C SER A 428 18.29 5.22 11.59
N ILE A 429 19.25 5.16 10.65
CA ILE A 429 18.92 5.12 9.22
C ILE A 429 18.02 3.88 8.98
N PRO A 430 16.92 4.01 8.21
CA PRO A 430 15.99 2.91 7.98
C PRO A 430 16.59 1.89 7.01
N PHE A 431 17.45 1.01 7.53
CA PHE A 431 18.00 -0.11 6.79
C PHE A 431 17.01 -1.28 6.71
N GLY A 432 17.16 -2.09 5.66
CA GLY A 432 16.34 -3.28 5.43
C GLY A 432 15.10 -3.05 4.56
N SER A 433 14.42 -4.14 4.21
CA SER A 433 13.20 -4.14 3.40
C SER A 433 12.01 -4.66 4.20
N LEU A 434 10.80 -4.28 3.78
CA LEU A 434 9.55 -4.73 4.41
C LEU A 434 9.42 -6.27 4.42
N TRP A 435 9.97 -6.92 3.40
CA TRP A 435 9.85 -8.35 3.17
C TRP A 435 11.07 -9.16 3.64
N GLY A 436 11.91 -8.58 4.48
CA GLY A 436 12.97 -9.31 5.21
C GLY A 436 14.22 -9.66 4.39
N GLU A 437 14.32 -9.20 3.15
CA GLU A 437 15.57 -9.27 2.40
C GLU A 437 16.48 -8.13 2.84
N ALA A 438 17.38 -8.44 3.78
CA ALA A 438 18.27 -7.47 4.42
C ALA A 438 19.10 -6.65 3.42
N ASP A 439 19.44 -7.21 2.26
CA ASP A 439 20.32 -6.56 1.26
C ASP A 439 19.57 -5.75 0.20
N HIS A 440 18.23 -5.80 0.15
CA HIS A 440 17.43 -5.15 -0.89
C HIS A 440 16.70 -3.88 -0.45
N GLY A 441 16.90 -3.41 0.79
CA GLY A 441 16.37 -2.11 1.23
C GLY A 441 17.01 -0.95 0.46
N ASP A 442 16.27 0.13 0.26
CA ASP A 442 16.72 1.34 -0.45
C ASP A 442 18.05 1.86 0.05
N MET A 443 18.18 2.03 1.37
CA MET A 443 19.40 2.53 2.00
C MET A 443 20.56 1.56 1.81
N ASN A 444 20.29 0.24 1.81
CA ASN A 444 21.29 -0.79 1.59
C ASN A 444 21.80 -0.74 0.15
N GLN A 445 20.92 -0.53 -0.84
CA GLN A 445 21.31 -0.38 -2.24
C GLN A 445 22.18 0.86 -2.46
N LEU A 446 21.81 2.00 -1.87
CA LEU A 446 22.60 3.23 -1.97
C LEU A 446 24.03 3.05 -1.42
N ILE A 447 24.20 2.35 -0.29
CA ILE A 447 25.52 2.08 0.29
C ILE A 447 26.27 0.99 -0.49
N ASN A 448 25.66 -0.18 -0.64
CA ASN A 448 26.34 -1.39 -1.09
C ASN A 448 26.63 -1.37 -2.60
N VAL A 449 25.76 -0.75 -3.40
CA VAL A 449 25.87 -0.73 -4.87
C VAL A 449 26.40 0.61 -5.36
N HIS A 450 25.89 1.72 -4.83
CA HIS A 450 26.24 3.06 -5.31
C HIS A 450 27.29 3.78 -4.45
N GLY A 451 27.81 3.12 -3.41
CA GLY A 451 28.94 3.61 -2.62
C GLY A 451 28.64 4.85 -1.77
N TRP A 452 27.36 5.14 -1.49
CA TRP A 452 27.01 6.25 -0.61
C TRP A 452 27.52 5.99 0.80
N THR A 453 28.04 7.03 1.44
CA THR A 453 28.34 6.96 2.87
C THR A 453 27.07 7.22 3.69
N PRO A 454 26.99 6.79 4.96
CA PRO A 454 25.92 7.20 5.86
C PRO A 454 25.77 8.73 5.96
N GLY A 455 26.88 9.47 5.82
CA GLY A 455 26.89 10.92 5.77
C GLY A 455 26.19 11.48 4.54
N ASP A 456 26.38 10.87 3.36
CA ASP A 456 25.72 11.27 2.12
C ASP A 456 24.22 11.04 2.19
N ILE A 457 23.79 9.91 2.76
CA ILE A 457 22.37 9.60 3.00
C ILE A 457 21.76 10.67 3.90
N ILE A 458 22.33 10.87 5.09
CA ILE A 458 21.82 11.84 6.07
C ILE A 458 21.79 13.25 5.48
N GLY A 459 22.88 13.67 4.84
CA GLY A 459 23.01 14.99 4.23
C GLY A 459 21.98 15.22 3.14
N THR A 460 21.81 14.25 2.24
CA THR A 460 20.89 14.36 1.09
C THR A 460 19.44 14.38 1.52
N TYR A 461 18.98 13.41 2.31
CA TYR A 461 17.59 13.35 2.75
C TYR A 461 17.22 14.50 3.70
N SER A 462 18.14 14.89 4.58
CA SER A 462 17.93 16.07 5.42
C SER A 462 17.85 17.34 4.57
N ALA A 463 18.76 17.54 3.62
CA ALA A 463 18.71 18.70 2.72
C ALA A 463 17.40 18.76 1.94
N ILE A 464 16.95 17.64 1.37
CA ILE A 464 15.71 17.60 0.59
C ILE A 464 14.47 17.86 1.46
N ALA A 465 14.45 17.34 2.70
CA ALA A 465 13.38 17.61 3.66
C ALA A 465 13.31 19.10 4.01
N HIS A 466 14.44 19.75 4.27
CA HIS A 466 14.49 21.19 4.58
C HIS A 466 14.12 22.05 3.35
N LEU A 467 14.58 21.69 2.16
CA LEU A 467 14.21 22.38 0.92
C LEU A 467 12.70 22.28 0.64
N CYS A 468 12.12 21.10 0.83
CA CYS A 468 10.69 20.89 0.69
C CYS A 468 9.89 21.67 1.75
N LEU A 469 10.35 21.69 3.00
CA LEU A 469 9.73 22.46 4.07
C LEU A 469 9.79 23.97 3.77
N LEU A 470 10.94 24.46 3.29
CA LEU A 470 11.10 25.84 2.84
C LEU A 470 10.13 26.17 1.71
N ALA A 471 9.97 25.28 0.73
CA ALA A 471 9.03 25.48 -0.38
C ALA A 471 7.57 25.55 0.11
N ILE A 472 7.16 24.67 1.02
CA ILE A 472 5.82 24.69 1.63
C ILE A 472 5.59 26.02 2.36
N VAL A 473 6.54 26.44 3.20
CA VAL A 473 6.45 27.70 3.95
C VAL A 473 6.46 28.91 3.01
N ALA A 474 7.26 28.89 1.96
CA ALA A 474 7.33 29.97 0.98
C ALA A 474 6.03 30.12 0.19
N VAL A 475 5.42 29.01 -0.24
CA VAL A 475 4.13 29.03 -0.94
C VAL A 475 3.03 29.52 -0.01
N TYR A 476 2.96 29.01 1.22
CA TYR A 476 2.01 29.49 2.22
C TYR A 476 2.19 30.97 2.55
N GLY A 477 3.43 31.42 2.76
CA GLY A 477 3.74 32.83 3.02
C GLY A 477 3.36 33.73 1.84
N TYR A 478 3.60 33.28 0.61
CA TYR A 478 3.21 34.00 -0.60
C TYR A 478 1.68 34.10 -0.74
N THR A 479 0.94 33.02 -0.48
CA THR A 479 -0.53 33.05 -0.56
C THR A 479 -1.13 33.94 0.52
N LEU A 480 -0.63 33.87 1.76
CA LEU A 480 -1.04 34.75 2.84
C LEU A 480 -0.73 36.23 2.54
N PHE A 481 0.45 36.51 2.00
CA PHE A 481 0.83 37.86 1.56
C PHE A 481 -0.09 38.37 0.44
N ARG A 482 -0.40 37.52 -0.55
CA ARG A 482 -1.30 37.87 -1.65
C ARG A 482 -2.72 38.17 -1.15
N GLN A 483 -3.23 37.40 -0.19
CA GLN A 483 -4.58 37.59 0.37
C GLN A 483 -4.70 38.81 1.27
N HIS A 484 -3.65 39.12 2.03
CA HIS A 484 -3.64 40.24 2.98
C HIS A 484 -2.75 41.40 2.53
N ARG A 485 -2.55 41.57 1.21
CA ARG A 485 -1.64 42.56 0.65
C ARG A 485 -1.85 43.96 1.22
N ASP A 486 -3.10 44.38 1.39
CA ASP A 486 -3.44 45.71 1.91
C ASP A 486 -3.02 45.89 3.37
N VAL A 487 -3.16 44.84 4.19
CA VAL A 487 -2.73 44.82 5.60
C VAL A 487 -1.21 44.87 5.68
N PHE A 488 -0.50 44.09 4.86
CA PHE A 488 0.96 44.12 4.81
C PHE A 488 1.50 45.46 4.28
N VAL A 489 0.83 46.09 3.32
CA VAL A 489 1.19 47.44 2.84
C VAL A 489 0.93 48.49 3.92
N ALA A 490 -0.16 48.38 4.68
CA ALA A 490 -0.44 49.27 5.81
C ALA A 490 0.58 49.11 6.95
N LEU A 491 0.93 47.88 7.32
CA LEU A 491 1.99 47.57 8.28
C LEU A 491 3.35 48.10 7.81
N ARG A 492 3.68 47.92 6.53
CA ARG A 492 4.92 48.47 5.94
C ARG A 492 4.97 49.99 6.07
N ARG A 493 3.85 50.69 5.82
CA ARG A 493 3.75 52.16 5.98
C ARG A 493 3.84 52.62 7.43
N GLN A 494 3.51 51.77 8.40
CA GLN A 494 3.69 52.08 9.82
C GLN A 494 5.13 51.85 10.31
N TRP A 495 5.85 50.91 9.71
CA TRP A 495 7.17 50.48 10.19
C TRP A 495 8.37 50.97 9.36
N LEU A 496 8.14 51.47 8.15
CA LEU A 496 9.15 52.15 7.33
C LEU A 496 8.68 53.60 7.08
N PRO A 497 9.37 54.61 7.66
CA PRO A 497 9.01 56.02 7.51
C PRO A 497 9.16 56.54 6.07
#